data_AF-A0A0G4B3N3-F1
#
_entry.id   AF-A0A0G4B3N3-F1
#
_cell.length_a   1.000
_cell.length_b   1.000
_cell.length_c   1.000
_cell.angle_alpha   90.00
_cell.angle_beta   90.00
_cell.angle_gamma   90.00
#
_symmetry.space_group_name_H-M   'P 1'
#
loop_
_entity.id
_entity.type
_entity.pdbx_description
1 polymer ?
#
loop_
_entity_poly.entity_id
_entity_poly.type
_entity_poly.pdbx_seq_one_letter_code
_entity_poly.pdbx_strand_id
1 'polypeptide(L)'
;MSEESRYPQGEDALAFTVDDLPVSDESKTTLTDFGIANVGDIVRVGKTAIDSLIGGEETERIHDVTRQMGLESAISKQEQA
;
A
#
# COMPACT_ATOMS: atom_id res chain seq x y z
N MET A 1 0.61 -22.01 17.82
CA MET A 1 -0.12 -21.55 16.63
C MET A 1 0.61 -20.30 16.20
N SER A 2 1.37 -20.36 15.11
CA SER A 2 2.10 -19.20 14.62
C SER A 2 1.08 -18.15 14.18
N GLU A 3 1.19 -16.93 14.66
CA GLU A 3 0.49 -15.78 14.11
C GLU A 3 0.92 -15.67 12.65
N GLU A 4 0.14 -16.25 11.75
CA GLU A 4 0.37 -16.20 10.32
C GLU A 4 0.27 -14.72 9.94
N SER A 5 1.38 -14.12 9.54
CA SER A 5 1.39 -12.73 9.07
C SER A 5 0.27 -12.58 8.05
N ARG A 6 -0.74 -11.76 8.40
CA ARG A 6 -1.97 -11.56 7.60
C ARG A 6 -1.68 -11.06 6.19
N TYR A 7 -0.48 -10.55 5.96
CA TYR A 7 -0.03 -9.97 4.72
C TYR A 7 1.15 -10.73 4.11
N PRO A 8 1.16 -10.93 2.78
CA PRO A 8 2.31 -11.47 2.07
C PRO A 8 3.55 -10.61 2.28
N GLN A 9 4.73 -11.18 2.07
CA GLN A 9 6.01 -10.53 2.31
C GLN A 9 6.82 -10.44 1.01
N GLY A 10 7.64 -9.40 0.85
CA GLY A 10 8.58 -9.29 -0.27
C GLY A 10 7.89 -9.13 -1.63
N GLU A 11 8.36 -9.84 -2.66
CA GLU A 11 7.83 -9.70 -4.03
C GLU A 11 6.35 -10.09 -4.16
N ASP A 12 5.88 -11.08 -3.38
CA ASP A 12 4.47 -11.46 -3.34
C ASP A 12 3.57 -10.34 -2.80
N ALA A 13 4.12 -9.46 -1.96
CA ALA A 13 3.38 -8.32 -1.45
C ALA A 13 3.06 -7.27 -2.52
N LEU A 14 3.83 -7.21 -3.61
CA LEU A 14 3.55 -6.29 -4.72
C LEU A 14 2.26 -6.66 -5.45
N ALA A 15 1.89 -7.94 -5.49
CA ALA A 15 0.66 -8.42 -6.10
C ALA A 15 -0.56 -8.33 -5.16
N PHE A 16 -0.35 -7.91 -3.90
CA PHE A 16 -1.43 -7.79 -2.92
C PHE A 16 -2.40 -6.68 -3.32
N THR A 17 -3.70 -6.99 -3.33
CA THR A 17 -4.71 -6.06 -3.83
C THR A 17 -4.97 -4.94 -2.84
N VAL A 18 -5.36 -3.77 -3.34
CA VAL A 18 -5.81 -2.67 -2.47
C VAL A 18 -7.13 -3.00 -1.76
N ASP A 19 -7.88 -3.98 -2.26
CA ASP A 19 -9.15 -4.39 -1.69
C ASP A 19 -9.00 -5.06 -0.31
N ASP A 20 -7.88 -5.77 -0.12
CA ASP A 20 -7.53 -6.42 1.13
C ASP A 20 -6.83 -5.49 2.15
N LEU A 21 -6.60 -4.22 1.78
CA LEU A 21 -5.99 -3.23 2.68
C LEU A 21 -7.01 -2.71 3.72
N PRO A 22 -6.55 -2.35 4.93
CA PRO A 22 -7.40 -1.84 6.02
C PRO A 22 -7.72 -0.34 5.82
N VAL A 23 -8.32 0.00 4.68
CA VAL A 23 -8.80 1.35 4.33
C VAL A 23 -10.28 1.30 3.97
N SER A 24 -10.91 2.47 3.90
CA SER A 24 -12.34 2.58 3.60
C SER A 24 -12.64 2.19 2.15
N ASP A 25 -13.85 1.67 1.89
CA ASP A 25 -14.28 1.26 0.54
C ASP A 25 -14.27 2.42 -0.47
N GLU A 26 -14.53 3.65 0.00
CA GLU A 26 -14.41 4.87 -0.82
C GLU A 26 -12.97 5.09 -1.30
N SER A 27 -11.99 4.89 -0.43
CA SER A 27 -10.58 5.01 -0.76
C SER A 27 -10.11 3.89 -1.68
N LYS A 28 -10.55 2.65 -1.47
CA LYS A 28 -10.28 1.54 -2.41
C LYS A 28 -10.81 1.85 -3.80
N THR A 29 -12.02 2.38 -3.86
CA THR A 29 -12.66 2.80 -5.13
C THR A 29 -11.85 3.91 -5.78
N THR A 30 -11.45 4.93 -5.01
CA THR A 30 -10.63 6.05 -5.50
C THR A 30 -9.28 5.57 -6.02
N LEU A 31 -8.58 4.71 -5.27
CA LEU A 31 -7.31 4.11 -5.72
C LEU A 31 -7.49 3.36 -7.04
N THR A 32 -8.52 2.51 -7.12
CA THR A 32 -8.80 1.71 -8.32
C THR A 32 -9.17 2.58 -9.52
N ASP A 33 -9.93 3.66 -9.32
CA ASP A 33 -10.31 4.63 -10.36
C ASP A 33 -9.07 5.35 -10.93
N PHE A 34 -8.07 5.62 -10.08
CA PHE A 34 -6.75 6.14 -10.47
C PHE A 34 -5.80 5.07 -11.02
N GLY A 35 -6.25 3.83 -11.20
CA GLY A 35 -5.46 2.72 -11.75
C GLY A 35 -4.52 2.06 -10.74
N ILE A 36 -4.75 2.26 -9.44
CA ILE A 36 -3.95 1.71 -8.34
C ILE A 36 -4.70 0.49 -7.80
N ALA A 37 -4.38 -0.70 -8.31
CA ALA A 37 -5.11 -1.92 -7.99
C ALA A 37 -4.38 -2.81 -6.96
N ASN A 38 -3.06 -2.64 -6.83
CA ASN A 38 -2.24 -3.43 -5.92
C ASN A 38 -1.20 -2.56 -5.19
N VAL A 39 -0.56 -3.17 -4.20
CA VAL A 39 0.50 -2.56 -3.40
C VAL A 39 1.74 -2.19 -4.25
N GLY A 40 2.05 -2.95 -5.30
CA GLY A 40 3.10 -2.58 -6.25
C GLY A 40 2.84 -1.24 -6.93
N ASP A 41 1.60 -0.96 -7.29
CA ASP A 41 1.18 0.33 -7.83
C ASP A 41 1.31 1.43 -6.78
N ILE A 42 0.92 1.18 -5.52
CA ILE A 42 1.12 2.12 -4.41
C ILE A 42 2.59 2.49 -4.25
N VAL A 43 3.48 1.49 -4.24
CA VAL A 43 4.93 1.69 -4.13
C VAL A 43 5.48 2.44 -5.35
N ARG A 44 4.87 2.29 -6.53
CA ARG A 44 5.29 2.98 -7.75
C ARG A 44 4.81 4.43 -7.81
N VAL A 45 3.57 4.68 -7.35
CA VAL A 45 2.94 6.01 -7.32
C VAL A 45 3.54 6.88 -6.23
N GLY A 46 3.86 6.27 -5.08
CA GLY A 46 4.52 6.93 -3.96
C GLY A 46 3.55 7.54 -2.96
N LYS A 47 4.00 7.61 -1.69
CA LYS A 47 3.18 8.00 -0.54
C LYS A 47 2.47 9.35 -0.72
N THR A 48 3.16 10.37 -1.23
CA THR A 48 2.61 11.73 -1.38
C THR A 48 1.42 11.80 -2.35
N ALA A 49 1.47 11.03 -3.43
CA ALA A 49 0.38 10.98 -4.38
C ALA A 49 -0.83 10.26 -3.79
N ILE A 50 -0.62 9.15 -3.08
CA ILE A 50 -1.69 8.45 -2.34
C ILE A 50 -2.33 9.35 -1.28
N ASP A 51 -1.50 10.09 -0.52
CA ASP A 51 -1.93 11.06 0.49
C ASP A 51 -2.88 12.11 -0.08
N SER A 52 -2.59 12.58 -1.30
CA SER A 52 -3.43 13.55 -2.00
C SER A 52 -4.75 12.96 -2.53
N LEU A 53 -4.83 11.64 -2.73
CA LEU A 53 -6.01 10.96 -3.28
C LEU A 53 -7.02 10.58 -2.20
N ILE A 54 -6.55 9.91 -1.15
CA ILE A 54 -7.42 9.30 -0.13
C ILE A 54 -7.27 9.93 1.25
N GLY A 55 -6.37 10.91 1.38
CA GLY A 55 -6.08 11.59 2.64
C GLY A 55 -5.01 10.89 3.47
N GLY A 56 -4.43 11.64 4.41
CA GLY A 56 -3.28 11.19 5.20
C GLY A 56 -3.57 10.02 6.14
N GLU A 57 -4.74 9.98 6.79
CA GLU A 57 -5.05 8.87 7.72
C GLU A 57 -5.08 7.51 7.01
N GLU A 58 -5.74 7.43 5.86
CA GLU A 58 -5.84 6.19 5.07
C GLU A 58 -4.48 5.82 4.48
N THR A 59 -3.72 6.83 4.03
CA THR A 59 -2.37 6.64 3.50
C THR A 59 -1.41 6.11 4.56
N GLU A 60 -1.52 6.56 5.81
CA GLU A 60 -0.73 6.03 6.92
C GLU A 60 -1.08 4.56 7.21
N ARG A 61 -2.36 4.16 7.12
CA ARG A 61 -2.75 2.74 7.26
C ARG A 61 -2.12 1.87 6.17
N ILE A 62 -2.17 2.32 4.91
CA ILE A 62 -1.53 1.61 3.79
C ILE A 62 -0.01 1.54 3.98
N HIS A 63 0.59 2.65 4.41
CA HIS A 63 2.03 2.72 4.64
C HIS A 63 2.48 1.78 5.77
N ASP A 64 1.70 1.68 6.85
CA ASP A 64 1.98 0.75 7.95
C ASP A 64 1.88 -0.71 7.49
N VAL A 65 0.87 -1.04 6.68
CA VAL A 65 0.71 -2.39 6.12
C VAL A 65 1.83 -2.75 5.14
N THR A 66 2.18 -1.85 4.23
CA THR A 66 3.28 -2.07 3.28
C THR A 66 4.63 -2.18 4.00
N ARG A 67 4.81 -1.48 5.12
CA ARG A 67 5.93 -1.69 6.04
C ARG A 67 5.91 -3.08 6.68
N GLN A 68 4.76 -3.54 7.17
CA GLN A 68 4.59 -4.89 7.72
C GLN A 68 4.84 -5.99 6.67
N MET A 69 4.63 -5.70 5.38
CA MET A 69 4.94 -6.59 4.25
C MET A 69 6.44 -6.65 3.89
N GLY A 70 7.29 -5.91 4.59
CA GLY A 70 8.71 -5.84 4.30
C GLY A 70 9.05 -5.02 3.06
N LEU A 71 8.12 -4.20 2.55
CA LEU A 71 8.32 -3.34 1.38
C LEU A 71 8.96 -1.99 1.73
N GLU A 72 9.40 -1.77 2.98
CA GLU A 72 10.09 -0.55 3.41
C GLU A 72 11.27 -0.19 2.50
N SER A 73 12.02 -1.20 2.03
CA SER A 73 13.14 -1.02 1.11
C SER A 73 12.70 -0.56 -0.29
N ALA A 74 11.48 -0.88 -0.70
CA ALA A 74 10.92 -0.45 -1.97
C ALA A 74 10.38 0.99 -1.88
N ILE A 75 9.76 1.35 -0.76
CA ILE A 75 9.27 2.71 -0.46
C ILE A 75 10.45 3.68 -0.30
N SER A 76 11.48 3.30 0.48
CA SER A 76 12.65 4.16 0.74
C SER A 76 13.46 4.50 -0.52
N LYS A 77 13.42 3.65 -1.55
CA LYS A 77 14.09 3.94 -2.83
C LYS A 77 13.42 5.05 -3.61
N GLN A 78 12.13 5.31 -3.40
CA GLN A 78 11.42 6.40 -4.07
C GLN A 78 11.68 7.76 -3.43
N GLU A 79 11.89 7.83 -2.11
CA GLU A 79 12.17 9.10 -1.42
C GLU A 79 13.58 9.67 -1.71
N GLN A 80 14.47 8.88 -2.34
CA GLN A 80 15.84 9.29 -2.67
C GLN A 80 16.08 9.62 -4.16
N ALA A 81 15.04 9.54 -5.01
CA ALA A 81 15.14 9.73 -6.46
C ALA A 81 14.70 11.13 -6.92
#